data_AF-A0A3N5S605-F1
#
_entry.id   AF-A0A3N5S605-F1
#
_cell.length_a   1.000
_cell.length_b   1.000
_cell.length_c   1.000
_cell.angle_alpha   90.00
_cell.angle_beta   90.00
_cell.angle_gamma   90.00
#
_symmetry.space_group_name_H-M   'P 1'
#
loop_
_entity.id
_entity.type
_entity.pdbx_description
1 polymer ?
#
loop_
_entity_poly.entity_id
_entity_poly.type
_entity_poly.pdbx_seq_one_letter_code
_entity_poly.pdbx_strand_id
1 'polypeptide(L)'
;MESKQSISPLSPLRQSSGQAFNVRDSLAVIRHSQANVMFENSPVNTHTGQPALDHIRTALGLNLHAITANKGALVHGYRELSALAKSKGKTFGFEATVLSGSPLFSVFRETFPLAELISFKGILNATTNTILSRMENGESYEEAVKYCQSVGLAETDPTNDVDGWDAATKVAALITVLMDIPFTPQQVEPTGIRGITPEMIAKAKAEGKRYKLVCSVEKSGKQ
;
A
#
# COMPACT_ATOMS: atom_id res chain seq x y z
N MET A 1 -8.33 -11.25 -26.09
CA MET A 1 -9.20 -12.41 -25.74
C MET A 1 -9.12 -12.55 -24.22
N GLU A 2 -9.91 -11.78 -23.49
CA GLU A 2 -9.97 -11.87 -22.02
C GLU A 2 -10.85 -13.07 -21.65
N SER A 3 -10.32 -14.00 -20.88
CA SER A 3 -11.11 -15.06 -20.26
C SER A 3 -12.00 -14.44 -19.20
N LYS A 4 -13.25 -14.12 -19.58
CA LYS A 4 -14.37 -13.85 -18.67
C LYS A 4 -14.76 -15.12 -17.92
N GLN A 5 -13.84 -15.74 -17.18
CA GLN A 5 -14.22 -16.64 -16.12
C GLN A 5 -14.57 -15.77 -14.91
N SER A 6 -15.83 -15.29 -14.93
CA SER A 6 -16.51 -14.82 -13.74
C SER A 6 -16.31 -15.88 -12.66
N ILE A 7 -15.62 -15.52 -11.59
CA ILE A 7 -15.64 -16.31 -10.36
C ILE A 7 -17.12 -16.36 -9.98
N SER A 8 -17.74 -17.54 -10.10
CA SER A 8 -19.15 -17.70 -9.72
C SER A 8 -19.34 -17.08 -8.33
N PRO A 9 -20.44 -16.34 -8.07
CA PRO A 9 -20.71 -15.86 -6.73
C PRO A 9 -20.59 -17.07 -5.81
N LEU A 10 -19.77 -16.95 -4.75
CA LEU A 10 -19.63 -17.94 -3.70
C LEU A 10 -21.00 -18.59 -3.53
N SER A 11 -21.09 -19.91 -3.78
CA SER A 11 -22.33 -20.66 -3.59
C SER A 11 -22.99 -20.15 -2.31
N PRO A 12 -24.30 -19.85 -2.31
CA PRO A 12 -24.91 -19.09 -1.22
C PRO A 12 -24.45 -19.70 0.09
N LEU A 13 -23.72 -18.92 0.90
CA LEU A 13 -23.25 -19.35 2.21
C LEU A 13 -24.50 -19.78 2.98
N ARG A 14 -24.75 -21.09 3.00
CA ARG A 14 -25.97 -21.63 3.60
C ARG A 14 -25.79 -21.48 5.09
N GLN A 15 -26.64 -20.67 5.72
CA GLN A 15 -26.89 -20.84 7.14
C GLN A 15 -27.38 -22.28 7.37
N SER A 16 -27.18 -22.80 8.58
CA SER A 16 -27.79 -24.06 9.03
C SER A 16 -29.32 -24.10 8.85
N SER A 17 -29.96 -22.94 8.65
CA SER A 17 -31.39 -22.73 8.42
C SER A 17 -31.86 -22.73 6.96
N GLY A 18 -30.96 -22.84 5.97
CA GLY A 18 -31.36 -22.97 4.54
C GLY A 18 -31.88 -21.71 3.85
N GLN A 19 -31.85 -20.53 4.48
CA GLN A 19 -32.18 -19.26 3.81
C GLN A 19 -31.03 -18.75 2.92
N ALA A 20 -31.37 -18.23 1.74
CA ALA A 20 -30.42 -17.60 0.83
C ALA A 20 -29.95 -16.24 1.40
N PHE A 21 -28.63 -16.06 1.51
CA PHE A 21 -28.03 -14.84 2.01
C PHE A 21 -28.06 -13.72 0.95
N ASN A 22 -28.67 -12.58 1.27
CA ASN A 22 -28.71 -11.42 0.41
C ASN A 22 -27.47 -10.54 0.66
N VAL A 23 -26.45 -10.69 -0.19
CA VAL A 23 -25.22 -9.89 -0.16
C VAL A 23 -25.51 -8.49 -0.69
N ARG A 24 -25.60 -7.49 0.20
CA ARG A 24 -25.88 -6.09 -0.17
C ARG A 24 -24.63 -5.23 -0.33
N ASP A 25 -23.59 -5.51 0.46
CA ASP A 25 -22.31 -4.79 0.46
C ASP A 25 -21.20 -5.70 1.03
N SER A 26 -19.95 -5.21 0.99
CA SER A 26 -18.78 -5.91 1.52
C SER A 26 -18.87 -6.19 3.02
N LEU A 27 -19.46 -5.29 3.81
CA LEU A 27 -19.64 -5.47 5.25
C LEU A 27 -20.62 -6.60 5.57
N ALA A 28 -21.68 -6.75 4.77
CA ALA A 28 -22.63 -7.84 4.89
C ALA A 28 -21.93 -9.19 4.67
N VAL A 29 -21.04 -9.28 3.67
CA VAL A 29 -20.20 -10.48 3.46
C VAL A 29 -19.37 -10.79 4.70
N ILE A 30 -18.66 -9.79 5.25
CA ILE A 30 -17.80 -9.99 6.42
C ILE A 30 -18.62 -10.47 7.62
N ARG A 31 -19.80 -9.86 7.88
CA ARG A 31 -20.67 -10.19 9.01
C ARG A 31 -21.28 -11.58 8.97
N HIS A 32 -21.50 -12.13 7.78
CA HIS A 32 -22.18 -13.42 7.60
C HIS A 32 -21.24 -14.53 7.10
N SER A 33 -19.95 -14.21 6.93
CA SER A 33 -18.92 -15.18 6.60
C SER A 33 -18.64 -16.09 7.79
N GLN A 34 -18.38 -17.38 7.51
CA GLN A 34 -17.85 -18.34 8.49
C GLN A 34 -16.32 -18.45 8.42
N ALA A 35 -15.66 -17.55 7.69
CA ALA A 35 -14.20 -17.56 7.54
C ALA A 35 -13.48 -17.28 8.87
N ASN A 36 -12.25 -17.78 9.00
CA ASN A 36 -11.38 -17.46 10.12
C ASN A 36 -10.44 -16.28 9.83
N VAL A 37 -10.19 -16.00 8.55
CA VAL A 37 -9.26 -14.97 8.08
C VAL A 37 -9.97 -14.14 7.02
N MET A 38 -9.89 -12.82 7.14
CA MET A 38 -10.29 -11.86 6.11
C MET A 38 -9.05 -11.29 5.44
N PHE A 39 -9.10 -11.18 4.11
CA PHE A 39 -8.13 -10.43 3.31
C PHE A 39 -8.80 -9.17 2.79
N GLU A 40 -8.22 -8.02 3.08
CA GLU A 40 -8.72 -6.71 2.68
C GLU A 40 -7.82 -6.14 1.58
N ASN A 41 -8.42 -5.95 0.41
CA ASN A 41 -7.75 -5.48 -0.79
C ASN A 41 -8.67 -4.54 -1.59
N SER A 42 -9.50 -3.77 -0.90
CA SER A 42 -10.32 -2.73 -1.53
C SER A 42 -9.43 -1.57 -2.02
N PRO A 43 -9.90 -0.75 -2.98
CA PRO A 43 -9.16 0.40 -3.45
C PRO A 43 -8.71 1.33 -2.31
N VAL A 44 -7.50 1.88 -2.44
CA VAL A 44 -6.88 2.67 -1.39
C VAL A 44 -7.48 4.07 -1.35
N ASN A 45 -7.99 4.48 -0.19
CA ASN A 45 -8.26 5.88 0.12
C ASN A 45 -7.16 6.40 1.05
N THR A 46 -6.28 7.25 0.52
CA THR A 46 -5.14 7.81 1.26
C THR A 46 -5.53 8.89 2.26
N HIS A 47 -6.73 9.47 2.14
CA HIS A 47 -7.20 10.56 2.99
C HIS A 47 -7.88 10.05 4.26
N THR A 48 -8.65 8.96 4.16
CA THR A 48 -9.47 8.48 5.27
C THR A 48 -9.24 7.01 5.61
N GLY A 49 -8.58 6.24 4.75
CA GLY A 49 -8.46 4.78 4.90
C GLY A 49 -9.77 4.01 4.70
N GLN A 50 -10.87 4.68 4.33
CA GLN A 50 -12.17 4.03 4.11
C GLN A 50 -12.34 3.53 2.68
N PRO A 51 -13.06 2.41 2.46
CA PRO A 51 -13.83 1.60 3.43
C PRO A 51 -12.99 0.52 4.15
N ALA A 52 -11.70 0.41 3.84
CA ALA A 52 -10.82 -0.64 4.35
C ALA A 52 -10.72 -0.68 5.87
N LEU A 53 -10.71 0.47 6.54
CA LEU A 53 -10.78 0.57 8.00
C LEU A 53 -12.00 -0.16 8.56
N ASP A 54 -13.18 0.09 8.00
CA ASP A 54 -14.43 -0.51 8.47
C ASP A 54 -14.45 -2.03 8.20
N HIS A 55 -13.88 -2.47 7.08
CA HIS A 55 -13.72 -3.90 6.80
C HIS A 55 -12.86 -4.59 7.87
N ILE A 56 -11.66 -4.06 8.15
CA ILE A 56 -10.71 -4.65 9.10
C ILE A 56 -11.29 -4.61 10.52
N ARG A 57 -11.85 -3.47 10.93
CA ARG A 57 -12.50 -3.32 12.25
C ARG A 57 -13.63 -4.33 12.43
N THR A 58 -14.48 -4.49 11.42
CA THR A 58 -15.59 -5.46 11.45
C THR A 58 -15.07 -6.90 11.56
N ALA A 59 -14.07 -7.27 10.74
CA ALA A 59 -13.48 -8.60 10.78
C ALA A 59 -12.88 -8.93 12.15
N LEU A 60 -12.04 -8.04 12.70
CA LEU A 60 -11.46 -8.22 14.04
C LEU A 60 -12.53 -8.27 15.13
N GLY A 61 -13.57 -7.42 15.03
CA GLY A 61 -14.71 -7.41 15.96
C GLY A 61 -15.46 -8.75 16.01
N LEU A 62 -15.50 -9.46 14.88
CA LEU A 62 -16.11 -10.79 14.72
C LEU A 62 -15.14 -11.95 15.04
N ASN A 63 -13.99 -11.68 15.64
CA ASN A 63 -12.95 -12.67 15.97
C ASN A 63 -12.28 -13.34 14.75
N LEU A 64 -12.21 -12.65 13.62
CA LEU A 64 -11.39 -13.08 12.48
C LEU A 64 -9.98 -12.51 12.60
N HIS A 65 -9.00 -13.20 12.02
CA HIS A 65 -7.74 -12.55 11.64
C HIS A 65 -8.01 -11.60 10.47
N ALA A 66 -7.31 -10.47 10.43
CA ALA A 66 -7.44 -9.51 9.34
C ALA A 66 -6.08 -9.23 8.71
N ILE A 67 -5.97 -9.45 7.40
CA ILE A 67 -4.75 -9.23 6.62
C ILE A 67 -5.08 -8.21 5.53
N THR A 68 -4.26 -7.19 5.35
CA THR A 68 -4.51 -6.12 4.36
C THR A 68 -3.28 -5.79 3.52
N ALA A 69 -3.51 -5.42 2.26
CA ALA A 69 -2.52 -4.73 1.42
C ALA A 69 -2.83 -3.22 1.31
N ASN A 70 -3.85 -2.73 2.01
CA ASN A 70 -4.31 -1.35 1.96
C ASN A 70 -3.52 -0.45 2.91
N LYS A 71 -2.56 0.26 2.34
CA LYS A 71 -1.74 1.27 3.02
C LYS A 71 -2.55 2.41 3.65
N GLY A 72 -3.73 2.74 3.12
CA GLY A 72 -4.59 3.79 3.68
C GLY A 72 -5.16 3.40 5.05
N ALA A 73 -5.72 2.19 5.16
CA ALA A 73 -6.20 1.69 6.45
C ALA A 73 -5.07 1.50 7.47
N LEU A 74 -3.89 1.09 7.01
CA LEU A 74 -2.72 1.00 7.88
C LEU A 74 -2.36 2.37 8.46
N VAL A 75 -2.18 3.40 7.62
CA VAL A 75 -1.81 4.76 8.06
C VAL A 75 -2.83 5.34 9.04
N HIS A 76 -4.12 5.21 8.74
CA HIS A 76 -5.18 5.86 9.53
C HIS A 76 -5.65 5.05 10.74
N GLY A 77 -5.38 3.74 10.77
CA GLY A 77 -5.94 2.82 11.77
C GLY A 77 -4.92 2.01 12.57
N TYR A 78 -3.61 2.12 12.30
CA TYR A 78 -2.60 1.20 12.83
C TYR A 78 -2.75 0.90 14.33
N ARG A 79 -2.75 1.94 15.18
CA ARG A 79 -2.81 1.77 16.64
C ARG A 79 -4.13 1.18 17.10
N GLU A 80 -5.25 1.69 16.59
CA GLU A 80 -6.60 1.23 16.91
C GLU A 80 -6.77 -0.25 16.55
N LEU A 81 -6.44 -0.61 15.30
CA LEU A 81 -6.62 -1.95 14.77
C LEU A 81 -5.66 -2.96 15.43
N SER A 82 -4.42 -2.55 15.72
CA SER A 82 -3.45 -3.38 16.45
C SER A 82 -3.92 -3.64 17.87
N ALA A 83 -4.43 -2.63 18.58
CA ALA A 83 -4.98 -2.79 19.91
C ALA A 83 -6.22 -3.71 19.92
N LEU A 84 -7.13 -3.52 18.95
CA LEU A 84 -8.31 -4.36 18.78
C LEU A 84 -7.92 -5.83 18.53
N ALA A 85 -7.02 -6.08 17.57
CA ALA A 85 -6.53 -7.42 17.26
C ALA A 85 -5.91 -8.09 18.49
N LYS A 86 -5.06 -7.37 19.23
CA LYS A 86 -4.47 -7.85 20.49
C LYS A 86 -5.53 -8.22 21.53
N SER A 87 -6.53 -7.37 21.75
CA SER A 87 -7.61 -7.63 22.72
C SER A 87 -8.44 -8.87 22.39
N LYS A 88 -8.50 -9.25 21.11
CA LYS A 88 -9.25 -10.41 20.61
C LYS A 88 -8.40 -11.67 20.45
N GLY A 89 -7.08 -11.59 20.71
CA GLY A 89 -6.15 -12.68 20.40
C GLY A 89 -6.11 -13.00 18.90
N LYS A 90 -6.26 -11.99 18.05
CA LYS A 90 -6.27 -12.09 16.59
C LYS A 90 -5.08 -11.37 15.98
N THR A 91 -4.83 -11.69 14.71
CA THR A 91 -3.73 -11.10 13.94
C THR A 91 -4.26 -9.96 13.09
N PHE A 92 -3.58 -8.81 13.15
CA PHE A 92 -3.66 -7.77 12.15
C PHE A 92 -2.37 -7.77 11.32
N GLY A 93 -2.44 -8.29 10.09
CA GLY A 93 -1.31 -8.43 9.18
C GLY A 93 -1.35 -7.40 8.06
N PHE A 94 -0.20 -6.81 7.74
CA PHE A 94 -0.11 -5.71 6.77
C PHE A 94 1.20 -5.69 5.98
N GLU A 95 1.88 -6.83 5.87
CA GLU A 95 3.20 -6.94 5.21
C GLU A 95 3.18 -6.37 3.78
N ALA A 96 2.14 -6.72 3.02
CA ALA A 96 1.99 -6.35 1.61
C ALA A 96 1.75 -4.85 1.35
N THR A 97 1.51 -4.04 2.39
CA THR A 97 1.20 -2.61 2.24
C THR A 97 2.39 -1.80 1.74
N VAL A 98 3.62 -2.22 2.03
CA VAL A 98 4.85 -1.55 1.62
C VAL A 98 5.86 -2.59 1.13
N LEU A 99 6.45 -2.37 -0.05
CA LEU A 99 7.37 -3.30 -0.73
C LEU A 99 6.79 -4.69 -1.06
N SER A 100 5.46 -4.81 -1.14
CA SER A 100 4.77 -6.03 -1.60
C SER A 100 5.20 -7.25 -0.79
N GLY A 101 5.79 -8.28 -1.41
CA GLY A 101 6.23 -9.50 -0.72
C GLY A 101 7.59 -9.39 -0.01
N SER A 102 8.26 -8.23 -0.03
CA SER A 102 9.55 -8.08 0.64
C SER A 102 9.36 -8.02 2.16
N PRO A 103 10.04 -8.86 2.95
CA PRO A 103 9.89 -8.84 4.39
C PRO A 103 10.48 -7.53 4.93
N LEU A 104 9.62 -6.71 5.52
CA LEU A 104 9.93 -5.38 6.04
C LEU A 104 9.42 -5.26 7.46
N PHE A 105 8.09 -5.22 7.64
CA PHE A 105 7.49 -5.08 8.97
C PHE A 105 7.77 -6.29 9.85
N SER A 106 7.73 -7.49 9.24
CA SER A 106 8.14 -8.73 9.90
C SER A 106 9.59 -8.71 10.38
N VAL A 107 10.53 -8.19 9.59
CA VAL A 107 11.94 -8.11 9.99
C VAL A 107 12.13 -7.23 11.22
N PHE A 108 11.51 -6.05 11.25
CA PHE A 108 11.58 -5.17 12.42
C PHE A 108 10.94 -5.80 13.66
N ARG A 109 9.77 -6.43 13.49
CA ARG A 109 9.03 -7.03 14.59
C ARG A 109 9.71 -8.27 15.19
N GLU A 110 10.26 -9.15 14.35
CA GLU A 110 10.78 -10.46 14.78
C GLU A 110 12.31 -10.45 14.98
N THR A 111 13.05 -9.69 14.16
CA THR A 111 14.52 -9.73 14.15
C THR A 111 15.13 -8.53 14.89
N PHE A 112 14.45 -7.38 14.90
CA PHE A 112 14.96 -6.14 15.50
C PHE A 112 14.04 -5.50 16.55
N PRO A 113 13.47 -6.26 17.51
CA PRO A 113 12.49 -5.72 18.46
C PRO A 113 13.03 -4.63 19.41
N LEU A 114 14.36 -4.51 19.51
CA LEU A 114 15.05 -3.51 20.35
C LEU A 114 15.79 -2.45 19.53
N ALA A 115 15.71 -2.49 18.20
CA ALA A 115 16.33 -1.47 17.36
C ALA A 115 15.43 -0.25 17.24
N GLU A 116 16.03 0.93 17.31
CA GLU A 116 15.35 2.20 16.99
C GLU A 116 15.66 2.59 15.54
N LEU A 117 14.63 2.77 14.73
CA LEU A 117 14.79 3.28 13.37
C LEU A 117 15.05 4.79 13.39
N ILE A 118 16.28 5.21 13.05
CA ILE A 118 16.68 6.62 13.02
C ILE A 118 16.40 7.28 11.66
N SER A 119 16.61 6.54 10.58
CA SER A 119 16.44 7.04 9.21
C SER A 119 16.26 5.90 8.21
N PHE A 120 15.61 6.19 7.09
CA PHE A 120 15.60 5.30 5.93
C PHE A 120 15.62 6.08 4.62
N LYS A 121 16.18 5.47 3.59
CA LYS A 121 16.17 5.99 2.22
C LYS A 121 15.95 4.86 1.24
N GLY A 122 15.05 5.03 0.27
CA GLY A 122 14.74 3.96 -0.67
C GLY A 122 13.82 4.37 -1.81
N ILE A 123 13.70 3.48 -2.79
CA ILE A 123 12.77 3.60 -3.91
C ILE A 123 11.54 2.78 -3.55
N LEU A 124 10.40 3.43 -3.31
CA LEU A 124 9.18 2.77 -2.84
C LEU A 124 8.09 2.67 -3.91
N ASN A 125 8.31 3.22 -5.11
CA ASN A 125 7.34 3.23 -6.21
C ASN A 125 7.95 2.64 -7.49
N ALA A 126 7.41 1.50 -7.93
CA ALA A 126 7.92 0.77 -9.08
C ALA A 126 7.62 1.50 -10.40
N THR A 127 6.44 2.11 -10.52
CA THR A 127 5.99 2.83 -11.73
C THR A 127 6.95 3.96 -12.10
N THR A 128 7.22 4.88 -11.17
CA THR A 128 8.19 5.97 -11.36
C THR A 128 9.61 5.46 -11.60
N ASN A 129 10.02 4.39 -10.92
CA ASN A 129 11.33 3.78 -11.15
C ASN A 129 11.45 3.22 -12.58
N THR A 130 10.41 2.56 -13.08
CA THR A 130 10.36 2.04 -14.45
C THR A 130 10.35 3.18 -15.46
N ILE A 131 9.51 4.21 -15.27
CA ILE A 131 9.45 5.39 -16.15
C ILE A 131 10.84 6.02 -16.30
N LEU A 132 11.48 6.35 -15.17
CA LEU A 132 12.81 6.98 -15.19
C LEU A 132 13.88 6.07 -15.81
N SER A 133 13.79 4.75 -15.61
CA SER A 133 14.73 3.80 -16.23
C SER A 133 14.55 3.67 -17.74
N ARG A 134 13.32 3.79 -18.23
CA ARG A 134 13.03 3.78 -19.68
C ARG A 134 13.47 5.09 -20.34
N MET A 135 13.24 6.21 -19.68
CA MET A 135 13.76 7.50 -20.15
C MET A 135 15.30 7.52 -20.16
N GLU A 136 15.97 6.87 -19.20
CA GLU A 136 17.44 6.66 -19.21
C GLU A 136 17.94 5.86 -20.44
N ASN A 137 17.06 5.07 -21.04
CA ASN A 137 17.30 4.31 -22.28
C ASN A 137 16.88 5.06 -23.55
N GLY A 138 16.43 6.31 -23.44
CA GLY A 138 16.15 7.20 -24.58
C GLY A 138 14.67 7.35 -24.95
N GLU A 139 13.74 6.73 -24.20
CA GLU A 139 12.31 6.95 -24.41
C GLU A 139 11.86 8.33 -23.88
N SER A 140 10.84 8.90 -24.52
CA SER A 140 10.14 10.06 -23.96
C SER A 140 9.38 9.68 -22.68
N TYR A 141 9.02 10.69 -21.89
CA TYR A 141 8.18 10.50 -20.71
C TYR A 141 6.84 9.84 -21.08
N GLU A 142 6.23 10.28 -22.18
CA GLU A 142 4.93 9.80 -22.66
C GLU A 142 5.00 8.34 -23.12
N GLU A 143 6.07 7.95 -23.82
CA GLU A 143 6.29 6.54 -24.22
C GLU A 143 6.50 5.65 -22.99
N ALA A 144 7.28 6.10 -22.02
CA ALA A 144 7.55 5.36 -20.81
C ALA A 144 6.27 5.17 -19.95
N VAL A 145 5.41 6.20 -19.86
CA VAL A 145 4.09 6.11 -19.21
C VAL A 145 3.18 5.14 -19.95
N LYS A 146 3.07 5.27 -21.29
CA LYS A 146 2.26 4.36 -22.12
C LYS A 146 2.70 2.90 -21.97
N TYR A 147 4.00 2.65 -21.89
CA TYR A 147 4.52 1.32 -21.61
C TYR A 147 4.07 0.82 -20.24
N CYS A 148 4.21 1.63 -19.17
CA CYS A 148 3.78 1.21 -17.84
C CYS A 148 2.28 0.89 -17.79
N GLN A 149 1.45 1.63 -18.54
CA GLN A 149 0.02 1.36 -18.69
C GLN A 149 -0.22 0.04 -19.44
N SER A 150 0.50 -0.23 -20.53
CA SER A 150 0.29 -1.43 -21.35
C SER A 150 0.65 -2.73 -20.63
N VAL A 151 1.60 -2.68 -19.69
CA VAL A 151 2.00 -3.83 -18.86
C VAL A 151 1.28 -3.88 -17.50
N GLY A 152 0.35 -2.96 -17.24
CA GLY A 152 -0.43 -2.92 -15.99
C GLY A 152 0.35 -2.46 -14.76
N LEU A 153 1.48 -1.77 -14.93
CA LEU A 153 2.21 -1.12 -13.83
C LEU A 153 1.58 0.22 -13.43
N ALA A 154 1.03 0.96 -14.40
CA ALA A 154 0.37 2.24 -14.17
C ALA A 154 -1.11 2.14 -14.55
N GLU A 155 -1.97 2.83 -13.80
CA GLU A 155 -3.38 3.01 -14.18
C GLU A 155 -3.52 4.03 -15.32
N THR A 156 -4.74 4.15 -15.87
CA THR A 156 -5.07 5.15 -16.89
C THR A 156 -4.73 6.56 -16.42
N ASP A 157 -5.01 6.87 -15.15
CA ASP A 157 -4.52 8.07 -14.48
C ASP A 157 -3.35 7.72 -13.55
N PRO A 158 -2.09 7.97 -13.95
CA PRO A 158 -0.91 7.62 -13.17
C PRO A 158 -0.57 8.67 -12.10
N THR A 159 -1.43 9.66 -11.84
CA THR A 159 -1.16 10.81 -10.96
C THR A 159 -0.65 10.38 -9.57
N ASN A 160 -1.24 9.35 -8.98
CA ASN A 160 -0.78 8.85 -7.67
C ASN A 160 0.69 8.38 -7.69
N ASP A 161 1.16 7.82 -8.79
CA ASP A 161 2.54 7.37 -8.94
C ASP A 161 3.45 8.54 -9.30
N VAL A 162 3.16 9.23 -10.40
CA VAL A 162 4.10 10.21 -10.99
C VAL A 162 4.22 11.50 -10.21
N ASP A 163 3.22 11.84 -9.40
CA ASP A 163 3.26 12.98 -8.48
C ASP A 163 3.75 12.57 -7.07
N GLY A 164 4.06 11.29 -6.86
CA GLY A 164 4.71 10.80 -5.65
C GLY A 164 3.78 10.49 -4.46
N TRP A 165 2.46 10.53 -4.64
CA TRP A 165 1.49 10.29 -3.56
C TRP A 165 1.47 8.85 -3.06
N ASP A 166 1.66 7.86 -3.94
CA ASP A 166 1.82 6.46 -3.53
C ASP A 166 3.07 6.28 -2.67
N ALA A 167 4.19 6.87 -3.08
CA ALA A 167 5.43 6.90 -2.32
C ALA A 167 5.25 7.61 -0.97
N ALA A 168 4.59 8.76 -0.94
CA ALA A 168 4.25 9.49 0.29
C ALA A 168 3.41 8.64 1.25
N THR A 169 2.42 7.90 0.74
CA THR A 169 1.60 7.03 1.58
C THR A 169 2.41 5.87 2.17
N LYS A 170 3.35 5.31 1.40
CA LYS A 170 4.27 4.27 1.91
C LYS A 170 5.23 4.83 2.95
N VAL A 171 5.74 6.05 2.77
CA VAL A 171 6.54 6.75 3.79
C VAL A 171 5.74 6.94 5.08
N ALA A 172 4.51 7.44 4.98
CA ALA A 172 3.63 7.64 6.13
C ALA A 172 3.34 6.31 6.87
N ALA A 173 3.12 5.22 6.14
CA ALA A 173 2.95 3.89 6.71
C ALA A 173 4.20 3.42 7.46
N LEU A 174 5.39 3.62 6.88
CA LEU A 174 6.66 3.24 7.53
C LEU A 174 6.91 4.03 8.81
N ILE A 175 6.68 5.34 8.80
CA ILE A 175 6.78 6.17 10.01
C ILE A 175 5.77 5.69 11.07
N THR A 176 4.52 5.50 10.66
CA THR A 176 3.44 5.07 11.56
C THR A 176 3.72 3.74 12.24
N VAL A 177 4.25 2.76 11.50
CA VAL A 177 4.46 1.42 12.05
C VAL A 177 5.84 1.24 12.68
N LEU A 178 6.91 1.64 11.98
CA LEU A 178 8.28 1.33 12.41
C LEU A 178 8.82 2.33 13.44
N MET A 179 8.25 3.54 13.49
CA MET A 179 8.62 4.56 14.47
C MET A 179 7.52 4.80 15.52
N ASP A 180 6.37 4.11 15.39
CA ASP A 180 5.16 4.33 16.20
C ASP A 180 4.80 5.83 16.34
N ILE A 181 4.81 6.57 15.23
CA ILE A 181 4.45 7.99 15.17
C ILE A 181 3.29 8.15 14.18
N PRO A 182 2.08 8.58 14.62
CA PRO A 182 0.98 8.85 13.69
C PRO A 182 1.40 9.87 12.65
N PHE A 183 1.42 9.46 11.38
CA PHE A 183 1.89 10.29 10.29
C PHE A 183 1.02 10.06 9.05
N THR A 184 0.56 11.13 8.41
CA THR A 184 -0.32 11.05 7.25
C THR A 184 0.43 11.34 5.95
N PRO A 185 -0.10 10.90 4.78
CA PRO A 185 0.56 11.19 3.50
C PRO A 185 0.65 12.69 3.22
N GLN A 186 -0.26 13.51 3.76
CA GLN A 186 -0.27 14.96 3.60
C GLN A 186 0.85 15.67 4.38
N GLN A 187 1.46 15.01 5.36
CA GLN A 187 2.63 15.51 6.08
C GLN A 187 3.94 15.21 5.34
N VAL A 188 3.89 14.46 4.23
CA VAL A 188 5.02 14.30 3.32
C VAL A 188 5.01 15.45 2.32
N GLU A 189 6.18 15.88 1.89
CA GLU A 189 6.37 16.88 0.82
C GLU A 189 6.77 16.17 -0.50
N PRO A 190 5.86 15.50 -1.22
CA PRO A 190 6.22 14.77 -2.42
C PRO A 190 6.61 15.72 -3.56
N THR A 191 7.74 15.43 -4.19
CA THR A 191 8.09 15.98 -5.50
C THR A 191 8.06 14.85 -6.52
N GLY A 192 7.16 14.97 -7.50
CA GLY A 192 6.98 13.99 -8.56
C GLY A 192 8.09 13.97 -9.61
N ILE A 193 7.88 13.19 -10.68
CA ILE A 193 8.85 13.00 -11.77
C ILE A 193 8.49 13.73 -13.06
N ARG A 194 7.34 14.42 -13.13
CA ARG A 194 6.87 15.08 -14.36
C ARG A 194 7.84 16.13 -14.93
N GLY A 195 8.60 16.79 -14.07
CA GLY A 195 9.57 17.82 -14.46
C GLY A 195 10.91 17.28 -14.96
N ILE A 196 11.11 15.96 -14.97
CA ILE A 196 12.36 15.36 -15.43
C ILE A 196 12.39 15.32 -16.97
N THR A 197 13.39 15.96 -17.57
CA THR A 197 13.52 16.03 -19.03
C THR A 197 14.60 15.09 -19.58
N PRO A 198 14.57 14.74 -20.87
CA PRO A 198 15.64 13.98 -21.52
C PRO A 198 17.03 14.63 -21.38
N GLU A 199 17.12 15.96 -21.44
CA GLU A 199 18.38 16.70 -21.29
C GLU A 199 18.93 16.56 -19.87
N MET A 200 18.06 16.63 -18.86
CA MET A 200 18.45 16.38 -17.47
C MET A 200 19.04 14.97 -17.32
N ILE A 201 18.37 13.96 -17.89
CA ILE A 201 18.81 12.56 -17.87
C ILE A 201 20.14 12.38 -18.59
N ALA A 202 20.29 12.95 -19.79
CA ALA A 202 21.53 12.88 -20.57
C ALA A 202 22.71 13.50 -19.81
N LYS A 203 22.49 14.66 -19.18
CA LYS A 203 23.47 15.31 -18.31
C LYS A 203 23.86 14.41 -17.12
N ALA A 204 22.87 13.87 -16.41
CA ALA A 204 23.14 12.98 -15.27
C ALA A 204 23.94 11.75 -15.71
N LYS A 205 23.60 11.14 -16.85
CA LYS A 205 24.30 9.99 -17.41
C LYS A 205 25.76 10.30 -17.78
N ALA A 206 26.02 11.47 -18.37
CA ALA A 206 27.37 11.94 -18.67
C ALA A 206 28.24 12.13 -17.39
N GLU A 207 27.61 12.43 -16.26
CA GLU A 207 28.24 12.50 -14.94
C GLU A 207 28.32 11.14 -14.21
N GLY A 208 27.91 10.04 -14.84
CA GLY A 208 27.84 8.71 -14.19
C GLY A 208 26.73 8.58 -13.15
N LYS A 209 25.72 9.46 -13.18
CA LYS A 209 24.57 9.52 -12.27
C LYS A 209 23.27 9.13 -12.99
N ARG A 210 22.18 9.05 -12.23
CA ARG A 210 20.82 8.80 -12.74
C ARG A 210 19.75 9.43 -11.86
N TYR A 211 18.57 9.62 -12.43
CA TYR A 211 17.39 10.07 -11.69
C TYR A 211 16.63 8.87 -11.12
N LYS A 212 16.20 9.01 -9.87
CA LYS A 212 15.29 8.10 -9.15
C LYS A 212 14.39 8.92 -8.25
N LEU A 213 13.12 8.52 -8.13
CA LEU A 213 12.26 9.02 -7.07
C LEU A 213 12.67 8.33 -5.77
N VAL A 214 13.25 9.09 -4.84
CA VAL A 214 13.80 8.55 -3.60
C VAL A 214 13.00 9.08 -2.42
N CYS A 215 12.46 8.17 -1.64
CA CYS A 215 11.86 8.44 -0.34
C CYS A 215 12.97 8.52 0.70
N SER A 216 12.95 9.54 1.55
CA SER A 216 13.93 9.71 2.63
C SER A 216 13.22 10.20 3.89
N VAL A 217 13.57 9.61 5.02
CA VAL A 217 13.13 10.03 6.35
C VAL A 217 14.34 10.03 7.26
N GLU A 218 14.46 11.08 8.06
CA GLU A 218 15.47 11.21 9.11
C GLU A 218 14.82 11.83 10.34
N LYS A 219 15.01 11.20 11.50
CA LYS A 219 14.55 11.74 12.77
C LYS A 219 15.45 12.91 13.16
N SER A 220 14.92 14.14 13.15
CA SER A 220 15.64 15.34 13.59
C SER A 220 15.30 15.69 15.05
N GLY A 221 16.32 15.79 15.90
CA GLY A 221 16.19 16.10 17.33
C GLY A 221 16.61 14.97 18.28
N LYS A 222 16.96 15.32 19.52
CA LYS A 222 17.16 14.35 20.62
C LYS A 222 15.83 14.14 21.34
N GLN A 223 15.61 12.89 21.76
CA GLN A 223 14.47 12.39 22.53
C GLN A 223 13.92 13.39 23.56
#